data_AF-A0A8H3DBG5-F1
#
_entry.id   AF-A0A8H3DBG5-F1
#
_cell.length_a   1.000
_cell.length_b   1.000
_cell.length_c   1.000
_cell.angle_alpha   90.00
_cell.angle_beta   90.00
_cell.angle_gamma   90.00
#
_symmetry.space_group_name_H-M   'P 1'
#
loop_
_entity.id
_entity.type
_entity.pdbx_description
1 polymer ?
#
loop_
_entity_poly.entity_id
_entity_poly.type
_entity_poly.pdbx_seq_one_letter_code
_entity_poly.pdbx_strand_id
1 'polypeptide(L)'
;MFIKIGRPGYRVTKVRDPLMASVGGGGAKEGMMVQIHLPQIKEDVVPRRRFMSAWEQKKEQPNRAYQYLIVAAEPYESIAFRIPAREIEDPDENPDWNWSHWDADTKQYSFQFMFKTSSLAPYGQ
;
A
#
# COMPACT_ATOMS: atom_id res chain seq x y z
N MET A 1 25.10 14.30 -4.90
CA MET A 1 24.86 12.87 -4.62
C MET A 1 24.61 12.75 -3.13
N PHE A 2 23.43 12.29 -2.71
CA PHE A 2 23.06 12.25 -1.29
C PHE A 2 23.37 10.87 -0.71
N ILE A 3 23.89 10.85 0.53
CA ILE A 3 24.15 9.61 1.26
C ILE A 3 22.81 9.10 1.79
N LYS A 4 22.46 7.86 1.46
CA LYS A 4 21.28 7.20 2.02
C LYS A 4 21.51 6.89 3.49
N ILE A 5 20.53 7.19 4.33
CA ILE A 5 20.62 7.02 5.79
C ILE A 5 20.09 5.66 6.29
N GLY A 6 19.81 4.74 5.35
CA GLY A 6 19.23 3.44 5.62
C GLY A 6 17.70 3.39 5.45
N ARG A 7 17.10 2.33 5.97
CA ARG A 7 15.66 2.06 5.85
C ARG A 7 14.88 2.76 6.98
N PRO A 8 13.70 3.32 6.68
CA PRO A 8 12.85 3.92 7.70
C PRO A 8 12.18 2.86 8.58
N GLY A 9 11.77 3.25 9.78
CA GLY A 9 10.92 2.42 10.64
C GLY A 9 9.49 2.39 10.10
N TYR A 10 8.83 1.23 10.17
CA TYR A 10 7.46 1.08 9.68
C TYR A 10 6.62 0.12 10.53
N ARG A 11 5.30 0.30 10.47
CA ARG A 11 4.29 -0.63 10.99
C ARG A 11 3.31 -0.98 9.86
N VAL A 12 2.97 -2.26 9.76
CA VAL A 12 1.99 -2.78 8.81
C VAL A 12 0.89 -3.47 9.58
N THR A 13 -0.35 -3.07 9.34
CA THR A 13 -1.54 -3.63 9.97
C THR A 13 -2.47 -4.17 8.88
N LYS A 14 -2.88 -5.43 9.01
CA LYS A 14 -3.94 -5.98 8.15
C LYS A 14 -5.27 -5.38 8.57
N VAL A 15 -5.99 -4.78 7.63
CA VAL A 15 -7.31 -4.18 7.85
C VAL A 15 -8.37 -5.10 7.26
N ARG A 16 -9.49 -5.24 7.96
CA ARG A 16 -10.66 -5.99 7.50
C ARG A 16 -11.91 -5.20 7.81
N ASP A 17 -12.81 -5.10 6.84
CA ASP A 17 -14.16 -4.58 7.07
C ASP A 17 -15.12 -5.77 7.21
N PRO A 18 -15.66 -6.03 8.42
CA PRO A 18 -16.60 -7.11 8.65
C PRO A 18 -18.03 -6.79 8.16
N LEU A 19 -18.38 -5.51 7.99
CA LEU A 19 -19.75 -5.09 7.66
C LEU A 19 -20.12 -5.48 6.22
N MET A 20 -19.15 -5.42 5.31
CA MET A 20 -19.30 -5.91 3.93
C MET A 20 -19.52 -7.43 3.85
N ALA A 21 -19.19 -8.19 4.90
CA ALA A 21 -19.47 -9.63 4.94
C ALA A 21 -20.92 -9.94 5.36
N SER A 22 -21.60 -9.01 6.04
CA SER A 22 -22.98 -9.21 6.53
C SER A 22 -24.05 -8.65 5.58
N VAL A 23 -23.70 -7.71 4.69
CA VAL A 23 -24.58 -7.19 3.65
C VAL A 23 -24.47 -8.09 2.40
N GLY A 24 -25.23 -9.19 2.42
CA GLY A 24 -25.47 -10.17 1.36
C GLY A 24 -24.71 -10.03 0.03
N GLY A 25 -23.61 -10.78 -0.12
CA GLY A 25 -23.06 -11.19 -1.42
C GLY A 25 -21.55 -10.99 -1.60
N GLY A 26 -20.90 -10.15 -0.80
CA GLY A 26 -19.46 -9.91 -0.86
C GLY A 26 -18.70 -10.61 0.29
N GLY A 27 -17.55 -11.21 0.00
CA GLY A 27 -16.63 -11.60 1.08
C GLY A 27 -16.11 -10.37 1.85
N ALA A 28 -15.62 -10.58 3.08
CA ALA A 28 -15.01 -9.51 3.88
C ALA A 28 -13.94 -8.75 3.08
N LYS A 29 -14.02 -7.42 3.05
CA LYS A 29 -12.99 -6.59 2.41
C LYS A 29 -11.72 -6.69 3.25
N GLU A 30 -10.60 -6.97 2.60
CA GLU A 30 -9.30 -7.03 3.25
C GLU A 30 -8.38 -5.98 2.64
N GLY A 31 -7.48 -5.44 3.44
CA GLY A 31 -6.52 -4.45 3.02
C GLY A 31 -5.35 -4.34 3.98
N MET A 32 -4.56 -3.28 3.79
CA MET A 32 -3.40 -2.99 4.62
C MET A 32 -3.34 -1.51 4.94
N MET A 33 -3.03 -1.21 6.20
CA MET A 33 -2.66 0.11 6.68
C MET A 33 -1.15 0.10 6.95
N VAL A 34 -0.44 1.06 6.38
CA VAL A 34 1.01 1.17 6.50
C VAL A 34 1.34 2.53 7.09
N GLN A 35 2.16 2.53 8.12
CA GLN A 35 2.65 3.72 8.81
C GLN A 35 4.17 3.72 8.77
N ILE A 36 4.79 4.81 8.34
CA ILE A 36 6.23 4.93 8.16
C ILE A 36 6.70 6.17 8.92
N HIS A 37 7.67 5.96 9.79
CA HIS A 37 8.27 7.01 10.61
C HIS A 37 9.55 7.53 9.94
N LEU A 38 9.57 8.83 9.63
CA LEU A 38 10.57 9.48 8.78
C LEU A 38 11.21 10.71 9.46
N PRO A 39 11.75 10.59 10.69
CA PRO A 39 12.22 11.73 11.49
C PRO A 39 13.34 12.56 10.83
N GLN A 40 14.10 11.97 9.91
CA GLN A 40 15.21 12.61 9.20
C GLN A 40 14.90 12.82 7.71
N ILE A 41 13.62 12.90 7.33
CA ILE A 41 13.23 13.26 5.96
C ILE A 41 13.81 14.64 5.60
N LYS A 42 14.24 14.78 4.35
CA LYS A 42 14.75 16.04 3.84
C LYS A 42 13.65 17.11 3.84
N GLU A 43 14.04 18.37 4.06
CA GLU A 43 13.16 19.52 3.92
C GLU A 43 12.50 19.55 2.53
N ASP A 44 11.24 19.99 2.50
CA ASP A 44 10.37 20.06 1.29
C ASP A 44 10.12 18.74 0.55
N VAL A 45 10.57 17.60 1.10
CA VAL A 45 10.26 16.29 0.54
C VAL A 45 9.00 15.73 1.17
N VAL A 46 8.04 15.37 0.32
CA VAL A 46 6.85 14.63 0.72
C VAL A 46 7.01 13.15 0.32
N PRO A 47 6.80 12.21 1.25
CA PRO A 47 6.86 10.78 0.95
C PRO A 47 5.83 10.38 -0.11
N ARG A 48 6.20 9.43 -0.96
CA ARG A 48 5.34 8.92 -2.04
C ARG A 48 5.25 7.41 -2.00
N ARG A 49 4.08 6.88 -2.34
CA ARG A 49 3.87 5.46 -2.58
C ARG A 49 3.56 5.18 -4.04
N ARG A 50 3.87 3.96 -4.48
CA ARG A 50 3.52 3.45 -5.81
C ARG A 50 3.30 1.95 -5.76
N PHE A 51 2.28 1.45 -6.46
CA PHE A 51 2.15 0.04 -6.78
C PHE A 51 2.90 -0.28 -8.08
N MET A 52 3.67 -1.35 -8.07
CA MET A 52 4.53 -1.77 -9.16
C MET A 52 4.30 -3.25 -9.42
N SER A 53 4.15 -3.63 -10.68
CA SER A 53 3.97 -5.02 -11.06
C SER A 53 5.23 -5.86 -10.81
N ALA A 54 5.07 -7.17 -10.68
CA ALA A 54 6.22 -8.07 -10.54
C ALA A 54 7.16 -8.12 -11.76
N TRP A 55 6.69 -7.67 -12.94
CA TRP A 55 7.49 -7.62 -14.17
C TRP A 55 8.35 -6.36 -14.28
N GLU A 56 7.97 -5.27 -13.62
CA GLU A 56 8.73 -4.01 -13.61
C GLU A 56 9.99 -4.07 -12.74
N GLN A 57 9.94 -4.86 -11.66
CA GLN A 57 11.07 -5.01 -10.76
C GLN A 57 12.17 -5.88 -11.38
N LYS A 58 13.44 -5.59 -11.06
CA LYS A 58 14.63 -6.26 -11.62
C LYS A 58 15.49 -6.99 -10.57
N LYS A 59 15.01 -7.11 -9.32
CA LYS A 59 15.78 -7.68 -8.20
C LYS A 59 15.55 -9.18 -8.04
N GLU A 60 14.30 -9.61 -8.17
CA GLU A 60 13.86 -10.98 -7.96
C GLU A 60 13.30 -11.56 -9.27
N GLN A 61 13.13 -12.88 -9.35
CA GLN A 61 12.37 -13.46 -10.47
C GLN A 61 10.91 -12.99 -10.40
N PRO A 62 10.35 -12.44 -11.49
CA PRO A 62 8.96 -12.00 -11.49
C PRO A 62 7.99 -13.13 -11.16
N ASN A 63 7.05 -12.86 -10.26
CA ASN A 63 5.97 -13.78 -9.91
C ASN A 63 4.63 -13.06 -9.99
N ARG A 64 3.76 -13.50 -10.92
CA ARG A 64 2.44 -12.92 -11.18
C ARG A 64 1.47 -12.99 -10.00
N ALA A 65 1.72 -13.81 -8.99
CA ALA A 65 0.91 -13.88 -7.78
C ALA A 65 1.09 -12.63 -6.89
N TYR A 66 2.14 -11.85 -7.14
CA TYR A 66 2.52 -10.71 -6.33
C TYR A 66 2.64 -9.42 -7.14
N GLN A 67 2.46 -8.31 -6.44
CA GLN A 67 2.85 -6.98 -6.84
C GLN A 67 3.58 -6.33 -5.67
N TYR A 68 4.19 -5.17 -5.90
CA TYR A 68 5.05 -4.51 -4.91
C TYR A 68 4.54 -3.12 -4.62
N LEU A 69 4.25 -2.87 -3.35
CA LEU A 69 3.98 -1.54 -2.82
C LEU A 69 5.31 -0.89 -2.42
N ILE A 70 5.74 0.12 -3.16
CA ILE A 70 6.97 0.87 -2.90
C ILE A 70 6.64 2.15 -2.13
N VAL A 71 7.48 2.50 -1.17
CA VAL A 71 7.53 3.84 -0.58
C VAL A 71 8.90 4.44 -0.73
N ALA A 72 8.94 5.71 -1.15
CA ALA A 72 10.15 6.49 -1.30
C ALA A 72 10.04 7.83 -0.56
N ALA A 73 11.08 8.16 0.20
CA ALA A 73 11.24 9.44 0.88
C ALA A 73 12.74 9.71 1.04
N GLU A 74 13.26 10.80 0.49
CA GLU A 74 14.68 11.14 0.66
C GLU A 74 14.94 11.69 2.08
N PRO A 75 16.08 11.34 2.72
CA PRO A 75 17.22 10.57 2.22
C PRO A 75 17.15 9.07 2.53
N TYR A 76 16.00 8.55 2.95
CA TYR A 76 15.84 7.12 3.21
C TYR A 76 16.01 6.27 1.93
N GLU A 77 16.38 5.02 2.14
CA GLU A 77 16.26 3.99 1.11
C GLU A 77 14.79 3.71 0.82
N SER A 78 14.45 3.52 -0.45
CA SER A 78 13.10 3.09 -0.82
C SER A 78 12.84 1.69 -0.27
N ILE A 79 11.69 1.51 0.37
CA ILE A 79 11.22 0.21 0.86
C ILE A 79 10.14 -0.33 -0.06
N ALA A 80 10.02 -1.65 -0.15
CA ALA A 80 8.98 -2.31 -0.91
C ALA A 80 8.36 -3.45 -0.10
N PHE A 81 7.05 -3.57 -0.17
CA PHE A 81 6.28 -4.66 0.42
C PHE A 81 5.73 -5.55 -0.69
N ARG A 82 6.00 -6.85 -0.61
CA ARG A 82 5.38 -7.83 -1.48
C ARG A 82 3.95 -8.07 -1.02
N ILE A 83 2.98 -7.79 -1.89
CA ILE A 83 1.55 -7.94 -1.60
C ILE A 83 0.88 -8.81 -2.70
N PRO A 84 -0.28 -9.43 -2.42
CA PRO A 84 -1.02 -10.17 -3.45
C PRO A 84 -1.32 -9.30 -4.68
N ALA A 85 -1.22 -9.88 -5.88
CA ALA A 85 -1.57 -9.25 -7.15
C ALA A 85 -3.10 -9.19 -7.35
N ARG A 86 -3.83 -8.69 -6.36
CA ARG A 86 -5.26 -8.38 -6.43
C ARG A 86 -5.46 -6.92 -6.81
N GLU A 87 -6.55 -6.64 -7.49
CA GLU A 87 -6.95 -5.25 -7.76
C GLU A 87 -7.15 -4.48 -6.45
N ILE A 88 -6.77 -3.20 -6.49
CA ILE A 88 -6.83 -2.29 -5.36
C ILE A 88 -7.95 -1.30 -5.64
N GLU A 89 -8.68 -0.90 -4.59
CA GLU A 89 -9.73 0.12 -4.70
C GLU A 89 -9.15 1.41 -5.27
N ASP A 90 -9.88 2.04 -6.20
CA ASP A 90 -9.46 3.30 -6.76
C ASP A 90 -9.67 4.42 -5.73
N PRO A 91 -8.67 5.30 -5.47
CA PRO A 91 -8.82 6.40 -4.53
C PRO A 91 -9.93 7.39 -4.94
N ASP A 92 -10.24 7.54 -6.22
CA ASP A 92 -11.30 8.43 -6.71
C ASP A 92 -12.70 7.79 -6.55
N GLU A 93 -12.79 6.45 -6.64
CA GLU A 93 -14.04 5.71 -6.42
C GLU A 93 -14.36 5.55 -4.93
N ASN A 94 -13.36 5.20 -4.12
CA ASN A 94 -13.51 4.87 -2.69
C ASN A 94 -12.38 5.50 -1.85
N PRO A 95 -12.43 6.82 -1.58
CA PRO A 95 -11.36 7.53 -0.87
C PRO A 95 -11.13 7.00 0.56
N ASP A 96 -12.17 6.49 1.23
CA ASP A 96 -12.04 5.90 2.58
C ASP A 96 -11.25 4.57 2.56
N TRP A 97 -11.25 3.87 1.43
CA TRP A 97 -10.60 2.59 1.27
C TRP A 97 -9.20 2.71 0.68
N ASN A 98 -8.87 3.81 0.02
CA ASN A 98 -7.54 4.05 -0.52
C ASN A 98 -7.12 5.51 -0.37
N TRP A 99 -6.31 5.81 0.65
CA TRP A 99 -5.86 7.16 0.97
C TRP A 99 -4.43 7.18 1.47
N SER A 100 -3.82 8.37 1.50
CA SER A 100 -2.52 8.61 2.13
C SER A 100 -2.49 9.98 2.80
N HIS A 101 -1.75 10.09 3.90
CA HIS A 101 -1.60 11.29 4.70
C HIS A 101 -0.14 11.44 5.14
N TRP A 102 0.42 12.63 4.96
CA TRP A 102 1.72 13.02 5.48
C TRP A 102 1.54 14.01 6.61
N ASP A 103 1.96 13.61 7.81
CA ASP A 103 2.04 14.50 8.97
C ASP A 103 3.47 15.05 9.07
N ALA A 104 3.61 16.34 8.78
CA ALA A 104 4.89 17.02 8.77
C ALA A 104 5.44 17.32 10.18
N ASP A 105 4.59 17.29 11.21
CA ASP A 105 4.95 17.58 12.60
C ASP A 105 5.50 16.32 13.27
N THR A 106 4.79 15.20 13.14
CA THR A 106 5.23 13.89 13.67
C THR A 106 6.18 13.15 12.74
N LYS A 107 6.40 13.69 11.53
CA LYS A 107 7.16 13.05 10.45
C LYS A 107 6.68 11.64 10.15
N GLN A 108 5.36 11.45 10.15
CA GLN A 108 4.73 10.15 9.92
C GLN A 108 3.96 10.14 8.60
N TYR A 109 4.30 9.19 7.73
CA TYR A 109 3.53 8.92 6.52
C TYR A 109 2.62 7.72 6.75
N SER A 110 1.32 7.92 6.60
CA SER A 110 0.31 6.90 6.84
C SER A 110 -0.53 6.71 5.60
N PHE A 111 -0.80 5.48 5.19
CA PHE A 111 -1.69 5.23 4.06
C PHE A 111 -2.37 3.88 4.19
N GLN A 112 -3.59 3.81 3.67
CA GLN A 112 -4.40 2.60 3.63
C GLN A 112 -4.75 2.27 2.19
N PHE A 113 -4.88 0.98 1.91
CA PHE A 113 -5.57 0.51 0.71
C PHE A 113 -6.34 -0.78 1.02
N MET A 114 -7.52 -0.92 0.42
CA MET A 114 -8.28 -2.16 0.43
C MET A 114 -8.18 -2.83 -0.95
N PHE A 115 -8.24 -4.16 -0.99
CA PHE A 115 -8.37 -4.88 -2.24
C PHE A 115 -9.82 -4.82 -2.72
N LYS A 116 -10.01 -4.74 -4.04
CA LYS A 116 -11.31 -5.00 -4.64
C LYS A 116 -11.77 -6.41 -4.24
N THR A 117 -13.05 -6.54 -3.94
CA THR A 117 -13.65 -7.85 -3.69
C THR A 117 -13.65 -8.55 -5.03
N SER A 118 -13.09 -9.76 -5.13
CA SER A 118 -13.30 -10.55 -6.34
C SER A 118 -14.80 -10.73 -6.45
N SER A 119 -15.41 -10.17 -7.50
CA SER A 119 -16.70 -10.69 -7.93
C SER A 119 -16.45 -12.16 -8.21
N LEU A 120 -16.94 -13.03 -7.33
CA LEU A 120 -17.23 -14.39 -7.76
C LEU A 120 -18.13 -14.19 -8.98
N ALA A 121 -17.63 -14.55 -10.17
CA ALA A 121 -18.49 -14.70 -11.31
C ALA A 121 -19.70 -15.53 -10.84
N PRO A 122 -20.96 -15.12 -11.14
CA PRO A 122 -22.09 -15.97 -10.82
C PRO A 122 -21.81 -17.35 -11.39
N TYR A 123 -21.82 -18.34 -10.51
CA TYR A 123 -21.69 -19.74 -10.89
C TYR A 123 -22.87 -20.05 -11.83
N GLY A 124 -22.60 -20.34 -13.10
CA GLY A 124 -23.57 -20.83 -14.07
C GLY A 124 -23.91 -19.87 -15.20
N GLN A 125 -23.35 -20.15 -16.38
CA GLN A 125 -24.10 -20.74 -17.50
C GLN A 125 -23.29 -21.89 -18.06
#